data_AF-A0A1V3PRI4-F1
#
_entry.id   AF-A0A1V3PRI4-F1
#
_cell.length_a   1.000
_cell.length_b   1.000
_cell.length_c   1.000
_cell.angle_alpha   90.00
_cell.angle_beta   90.00
_cell.angle_gamma   90.00
#
_symmetry.space_group_name_H-M   'P 1'
#
loop_
_entity.id
_entity.type
_entity.pdbx_description
1 polymer ?
#
loop_
_entity_poly.entity_id
_entity_poly.type
_entity_poly.pdbx_seq_one_letter_code
_entity_poly.pdbx_strand_id
1 'polypeptide(L)'
;MQMLTAALPFAGFYGSQHDAELDYAMTAMFSNDQGHPNQGLTDRLSSACCWSAVHCAYAKEFSECFCEEAGIHHARFESMDSPKFYNFETDRLFIELPLEDAQRMMRETSTASLAQVAGERHTSRSGFISFYSPDWRTWGDVTCWDHNQLQTLIEAYVLDTHGELDETGLMESARGNGRPEEWIEDNTPGIERLYRVHDYLRTREART
;
A
#
# COMPACT_ATOMS: atom_id res chain seq x y z
N MET A 1 -20.04 -16.90 4.07
CA MET A 1 -19.06 -16.35 5.02
C MET A 1 -19.34 -14.86 5.12
N GLN A 2 -19.51 -14.32 6.32
CA GLN A 2 -19.74 -12.87 6.48
C GLN A 2 -18.39 -12.16 6.33
N MET A 3 -18.36 -11.12 5.50
CA MET A 3 -17.20 -10.26 5.28
C MET A 3 -17.47 -8.89 5.91
N LEU A 4 -16.44 -8.31 6.51
CA LEU A 4 -16.43 -6.95 7.03
C LEU A 4 -15.47 -6.11 6.17
N THR A 5 -15.69 -4.81 6.08
CA THR A 5 -14.71 -3.91 5.46
C THR A 5 -13.77 -3.41 6.55
N ALA A 6 -12.47 -3.67 6.42
CA ALA A 6 -11.44 -3.19 7.33
C ALA A 6 -10.43 -2.31 6.58
N ALA A 7 -9.97 -1.23 7.23
CA ALA A 7 -8.82 -0.49 6.71
C ALA A 7 -7.52 -1.21 7.13
N LEU A 8 -6.51 -1.18 6.26
CA LEU A 8 -5.16 -1.65 6.57
C LEU A 8 -4.25 -0.49 7.01
N PRO A 9 -3.27 -0.75 7.91
CA PRO A 9 -2.15 0.16 8.08
C PRO A 9 -1.37 0.25 6.75
N PHE A 10 -1.24 1.47 6.24
CA PHE A 10 -0.51 1.77 5.01
C PHE A 10 0.02 3.20 5.13
N ALA A 11 1.31 3.42 4.88
CA ALA A 11 1.90 4.77 4.88
C ALA A 11 1.37 5.67 3.75
N GLY A 12 0.69 5.09 2.75
CA GLY A 12 0.22 5.79 1.56
C GLY A 12 1.33 5.98 0.52
N PHE A 13 1.03 6.56 -0.63
CA PHE A 13 2.06 6.81 -1.64
C PHE A 13 2.81 8.12 -1.36
N TYR A 14 2.09 9.22 -1.16
CA TYR A 14 2.69 10.54 -1.15
C TYR A 14 3.85 10.70 -0.13
N GLY A 15 5.07 10.88 -0.65
CA GLY A 15 6.28 11.08 0.16
C GLY A 15 6.73 9.86 0.96
N SER A 16 6.22 8.67 0.63
CA SER A 16 6.60 7.40 1.25
C SER A 16 7.64 6.64 0.44
N GLN A 17 8.10 5.51 0.99
CA GLN A 17 8.99 4.59 0.30
C GLN A 17 8.31 3.94 -0.93
N HIS A 18 6.99 3.82 -0.93
CA HIS A 18 6.22 3.24 -2.05
C HIS A 18 6.27 4.12 -3.29
N ASP A 19 6.13 5.43 -3.12
CA ASP A 19 6.28 6.41 -4.20
C ASP A 19 7.73 6.45 -4.71
N ALA A 20 8.71 6.44 -3.80
CA ALA A 20 10.12 6.37 -4.18
C ALA A 20 10.47 5.09 -4.98
N GLU A 21 9.83 3.96 -4.68
CA GLU A 21 10.01 2.71 -5.41
C GLU A 21 9.46 2.80 -6.85
N LEU A 22 8.25 3.34 -7.01
CA LEU A 22 7.66 3.55 -8.33
C LEU A 22 8.46 4.54 -9.18
N ASP A 23 8.94 5.63 -8.56
CA ASP A 23 9.80 6.62 -9.23
C ASP A 23 11.14 6.01 -9.67
N TYR A 24 11.72 5.15 -8.83
CA TYR A 24 12.93 4.42 -9.17
C TYR A 24 12.70 3.47 -10.36
N ALA A 25 11.64 2.66 -10.31
CA ALA A 25 11.28 1.73 -11.38
C ALA A 25 11.07 2.47 -12.72
N MET A 26 10.27 3.54 -12.71
CA MET A 26 10.04 4.39 -13.88
C MET A 26 11.35 4.92 -14.48
N THR A 27 12.27 5.38 -13.63
CA THR A 27 13.57 5.91 -14.05
C THR A 27 14.48 4.82 -14.61
N ALA A 28 14.44 3.63 -14.02
CA ALA A 28 15.26 2.48 -14.42
C ALA A 28 14.87 1.95 -15.82
N MET A 29 13.58 1.96 -16.18
CA MET A 29 13.07 1.44 -17.46
C MET A 29 13.77 2.00 -18.71
N PHE A 30 14.21 3.26 -18.68
CA PHE A 30 14.87 3.93 -19.81
C PHE A 30 16.27 4.45 -19.46
N SER A 31 16.93 3.82 -18.48
CA SER A 31 18.31 4.11 -18.14
C SER A 31 19.30 3.38 -19.06
N ASN A 32 20.44 4.02 -19.34
CA ASN A 32 21.54 3.39 -20.06
C ASN A 32 22.36 2.45 -19.16
N ASP A 33 23.40 1.81 -19.70
CA ASP A 33 24.24 0.85 -18.97
C ASP A 33 25.05 1.47 -17.80
N GLN A 34 25.09 2.81 -17.71
CA GLN A 34 25.69 3.55 -16.59
C GLN A 34 24.66 3.98 -15.54
N GLY A 35 23.38 3.63 -15.74
CA GLY A 35 22.28 4.05 -14.87
C GLY A 35 21.83 5.50 -15.08
N HIS A 36 22.23 6.15 -16.18
CA HIS A 36 21.74 7.49 -16.49
C HIS A 36 20.40 7.39 -17.24
N PRO A 37 19.32 8.03 -16.72
CA PRO A 37 18.00 7.96 -17.34
C PRO A 37 17.93 8.79 -18.62
N ASN A 38 17.17 8.30 -19.59
CA ASN A 38 16.74 9.11 -20.72
C ASN A 38 15.54 9.98 -20.34
N GLN A 39 15.81 11.20 -19.84
CA GLN A 39 14.79 12.12 -19.35
C GLN A 39 13.63 12.32 -20.33
N GLY A 40 13.92 12.43 -21.64
CA GLY A 40 12.89 12.65 -22.66
C GLY A 40 11.95 11.46 -22.86
N LEU A 41 12.38 10.23 -22.55
CA LEU A 41 11.53 9.05 -22.54
C LEU A 41 10.82 8.89 -21.20
N THR A 42 11.49 9.14 -20.09
CA THR A 42 10.91 9.13 -18.73
C THR A 42 9.77 10.14 -18.61
N ASP A 43 9.93 11.37 -19.10
CA ASP A 43 8.88 12.39 -19.07
C ASP A 43 7.64 11.97 -19.89
N ARG A 44 7.87 11.30 -21.03
CA ARG A 44 6.79 10.79 -21.89
C ARG A 44 6.07 9.61 -21.27
N LEU A 45 6.82 8.71 -20.62
CA LEU A 45 6.27 7.62 -19.83
C LEU A 45 5.38 8.17 -18.71
N SER A 46 5.94 9.05 -17.88
CA SER A 46 5.22 9.68 -16.76
C SER A 46 3.93 10.38 -17.21
N SER A 47 3.98 11.09 -18.34
CA SER A 47 2.81 11.80 -18.88
C SER A 47 1.75 10.89 -19.49
N ALA A 48 2.13 9.71 -19.98
CA ALA A 48 1.22 8.77 -20.65
C ALA A 48 0.65 7.71 -19.69
N CYS A 49 1.36 7.41 -18.60
CA CYS A 49 1.01 6.40 -17.62
C CYS A 49 -0.30 6.73 -16.87
N CYS A 50 -1.15 5.73 -16.70
CA CYS A 50 -2.32 5.79 -15.84
C CYS A 50 -1.92 5.49 -14.37
N TRP A 51 -1.35 6.48 -13.68
CA TRP A 51 -0.81 6.32 -12.32
C TRP A 51 -1.83 5.81 -11.30
N SER A 52 -3.11 6.19 -11.42
CA SER A 52 -4.16 5.65 -10.54
C SER A 52 -4.32 4.13 -10.67
N ALA A 53 -4.11 3.58 -11.87
CA ALA A 53 -4.18 2.14 -12.09
C ALA A 53 -2.90 1.43 -11.60
N VAL A 54 -1.73 2.07 -11.74
CA VAL A 54 -0.46 1.58 -11.14
C VAL A 54 -0.58 1.51 -9.62
N HIS A 55 -1.01 2.59 -8.98
CA HIS A 55 -1.21 2.63 -7.52
C HIS A 55 -2.21 1.58 -7.06
N CYS A 56 -3.29 1.35 -7.82
CA CYS A 56 -4.27 0.31 -7.50
C CYS A 56 -3.66 -1.11 -7.58
N ALA A 57 -2.83 -1.39 -8.60
CA ALA A 57 -2.13 -2.66 -8.73
C ALA A 57 -1.13 -2.88 -7.58
N TYR A 58 -0.35 -1.85 -7.25
CA TYR A 58 0.58 -1.85 -6.11
C TYR A 58 -0.17 -2.10 -4.78
N ALA A 59 -1.23 -1.33 -4.53
CA ALA A 59 -2.04 -1.42 -3.32
C ALA A 59 -2.66 -2.81 -3.12
N LYS A 60 -3.07 -3.44 -4.21
CA LYS A 60 -3.60 -4.80 -4.19
C LYS A 60 -2.51 -5.80 -3.77
N GLU A 61 -1.34 -5.77 -4.41
CA GLU A 61 -0.22 -6.66 -4.06
C GLU A 61 0.22 -6.43 -2.61
N PHE A 62 0.35 -5.17 -2.18
CA PHE A 62 0.66 -4.81 -0.80
C PHE A 62 -0.34 -5.40 0.18
N SER A 63 -1.65 -5.27 -0.10
CA SER A 63 -2.71 -5.79 0.77
C SER A 63 -2.65 -7.32 0.86
N GLU A 64 -2.34 -8.00 -0.24
CA GLU A 64 -2.19 -9.46 -0.28
C GLU A 64 -0.96 -9.90 0.53
N CYS A 65 0.21 -9.27 0.33
CA CYS A 65 1.43 -9.54 1.11
C CYS A 65 1.26 -9.24 2.59
N PHE A 66 0.61 -8.13 2.94
CA PHE A 66 0.31 -7.77 4.33
C PHE A 66 -0.56 -8.83 4.99
N CYS A 67 -1.65 -9.25 4.32
CA CYS A 67 -2.55 -10.26 4.89
C CYS A 67 -1.86 -11.61 5.04
N GLU A 68 -1.03 -12.01 4.08
CA GLU A 68 -0.25 -13.24 4.16
C GLU A 68 0.72 -13.22 5.35
N GLU A 69 1.53 -12.16 5.47
CA GLU A 69 2.51 -12.03 6.55
C GLU A 69 1.84 -11.93 7.93
N ALA A 70 0.74 -11.17 8.03
CA ALA A 70 -0.05 -11.05 9.25
C ALA A 70 -0.87 -12.32 9.55
N GLY A 71 -0.89 -13.33 8.69
CA GLY A 71 -1.70 -14.54 8.89
C GLY A 71 -3.22 -14.28 8.88
N ILE A 72 -3.68 -13.30 8.11
CA ILE A 72 -5.10 -13.02 7.83
C ILE A 72 -5.49 -13.80 6.58
N HIS A 73 -6.34 -14.80 6.74
CA HIS A 73 -6.64 -15.75 5.67
C HIS A 73 -7.88 -15.33 4.89
N HIS A 74 -7.90 -15.59 3.58
CA HIS A 74 -9.05 -15.32 2.71
C HIS A 74 -9.52 -13.85 2.68
N ALA A 75 -8.76 -12.93 3.25
CA ALA A 75 -8.92 -11.51 3.03
C ALA A 75 -8.64 -11.16 1.57
N ARG A 76 -9.29 -10.11 1.07
CA ARG A 76 -9.17 -9.66 -0.31
C ARG A 76 -9.10 -8.15 -0.35
N PHE A 77 -8.28 -7.63 -1.25
CA PHE A 77 -8.31 -6.22 -1.59
C PHE A 77 -9.72 -5.81 -2.04
N GLU A 78 -10.27 -4.78 -1.41
CA GLU A 78 -11.59 -4.23 -1.74
C GLU A 78 -11.43 -2.96 -2.56
N SER A 79 -10.75 -1.97 -1.99
CA SER A 79 -10.53 -0.69 -2.66
C SER A 79 -9.35 0.08 -2.07
N MET A 80 -8.98 1.14 -2.79
CA MET A 80 -8.08 2.19 -2.32
C MET A 80 -8.82 3.52 -2.43
N ASP A 81 -8.75 4.32 -1.37
CA ASP A 81 -9.24 5.69 -1.36
C ASP A 81 -8.05 6.66 -1.37
N SER A 82 -7.95 7.45 -2.44
CA SER A 82 -6.89 8.44 -2.62
C SER A 82 -7.47 9.84 -2.40
N PRO A 83 -6.90 10.65 -1.50
CA PRO A 83 -7.40 11.99 -1.25
C PRO A 83 -7.20 12.88 -2.47
N LYS A 84 -8.16 13.79 -2.70
CA LYS A 84 -8.04 14.79 -3.78
C LYS A 84 -6.84 15.72 -3.59
N PHE A 85 -6.45 15.97 -2.33
CA PHE A 85 -5.31 16.81 -1.96
C PHE A 85 -4.54 16.17 -0.81
N TYR A 86 -3.26 15.90 -1.01
CA TYR A 86 -2.36 15.25 -0.06
C TYR A 86 -1.79 16.20 1.00
N ASN A 87 -2.65 17.06 1.57
CA ASN A 87 -2.21 18.06 2.55
C ASN A 87 -2.34 17.55 4.01
N PHE A 88 -3.27 16.64 4.26
CA PHE A 88 -3.62 16.15 5.60
C PHE A 88 -3.96 14.67 5.66
N GLU A 89 -4.02 14.01 4.50
CA GLU A 89 -4.40 12.61 4.35
C GLU A 89 -3.57 12.02 3.20
N THR A 90 -3.40 10.71 3.24
CA THR A 90 -2.70 9.91 2.24
C THR A 90 -3.61 8.76 1.81
N ASP A 91 -3.17 7.94 0.86
CA ASP A 91 -3.95 6.82 0.36
C ASP A 91 -4.30 5.83 1.47
N ARG A 92 -5.54 5.34 1.47
CA ARG A 92 -6.05 4.36 2.44
C ARG A 92 -6.45 3.09 1.72
N LEU A 93 -6.09 1.95 2.29
CA LEU A 93 -6.39 0.64 1.73
C LEU A 93 -7.49 -0.04 2.52
N PHE A 94 -8.43 -0.65 1.81
CA PHE A 94 -9.53 -1.39 2.38
C PHE A 94 -9.51 -2.84 1.90
N ILE A 95 -9.79 -3.75 2.82
CA ILE A 95 -9.93 -5.18 2.55
C ILE A 95 -11.30 -5.69 2.98
N GLU A 96 -11.76 -6.73 2.29
CA GLU A 96 -12.80 -7.61 2.79
C GLU A 96 -12.17 -8.58 3.80
N LEU A 97 -12.41 -8.34 5.09
CA LEU A 97 -11.94 -9.17 6.20
C LEU A 97 -13.00 -10.22 6.58
N PRO A 98 -12.69 -11.52 6.58
CA PRO A 98 -13.61 -12.53 7.10
C PRO A 98 -13.94 -12.29 8.57
N LEU A 99 -15.22 -12.38 8.92
CA LEU A 99 -15.66 -12.19 10.32
C LEU A 99 -14.95 -13.16 11.28
N GLU A 100 -14.70 -14.39 10.84
CA GLU A 100 -14.02 -15.41 11.65
C GLU A 100 -12.59 -15.00 12.02
N ASP A 101 -11.88 -14.33 11.11
CA ASP A 101 -10.55 -13.78 11.38
C ASP A 101 -10.62 -12.57 12.29
N ALA A 102 -11.59 -11.67 12.11
CA ALA A 102 -11.81 -10.58 13.06
C ALA A 102 -12.07 -11.11 14.49
N GLN A 103 -12.92 -12.13 14.62
CA GLN A 103 -13.20 -12.77 15.91
C GLN A 103 -12.00 -13.54 16.46
N ARG A 104 -11.18 -14.14 15.60
CA ARG A 104 -9.93 -14.82 15.98
C ARG A 104 -8.92 -13.82 16.51
N MET A 105 -8.62 -12.76 15.76
CA MET A 105 -7.76 -11.66 16.20
C MET A 105 -8.24 -11.08 17.53
N MET A 106 -9.56 -10.89 17.70
CA MET A 106 -10.13 -10.40 18.96
C MET A 106 -9.87 -11.32 20.16
N ARG A 107 -9.76 -12.63 19.96
CA ARG A 107 -9.43 -13.60 21.03
C ARG A 107 -7.93 -13.71 21.29
N GLU A 108 -7.12 -13.58 20.25
CA GLU A 108 -5.66 -13.77 20.29
C GLU A 108 -4.92 -12.50 20.73
N THR A 109 -5.45 -11.32 20.37
CA THR A 109 -4.86 -10.03 20.72
C THR A 109 -5.00 -9.78 22.22
N SER A 110 -3.90 -9.40 22.84
CA SER A 110 -3.86 -9.03 24.24
C SER A 110 -4.67 -7.75 24.48
N THR A 111 -5.38 -7.73 25.61
CA THR A 111 -6.15 -6.53 26.00
C THR A 111 -5.27 -5.30 26.24
N ALA A 112 -3.97 -5.51 26.50
CA ALA A 112 -2.98 -4.46 26.70
C ALA A 112 -2.63 -3.79 25.37
N SER A 113 -2.27 -4.57 24.35
CA SER A 113 -1.91 -4.06 23.02
C SER A 113 -3.11 -3.39 22.34
N LEU A 114 -4.30 -3.99 22.43
CA LEU A 114 -5.50 -3.35 21.89
C LEU A 114 -5.85 -2.04 22.62
N ALA A 115 -5.65 -1.96 23.93
CA ALA A 115 -5.83 -0.71 24.67
C ALA A 115 -4.77 0.34 24.32
N GLN A 116 -3.52 -0.07 24.11
CA GLN A 116 -2.44 0.81 23.68
C GLN A 116 -2.74 1.41 22.30
N VAL A 117 -2.98 0.57 21.29
CA VAL A 117 -3.22 1.02 19.92
C VAL A 117 -4.51 1.84 19.82
N ALA A 118 -5.59 1.45 20.52
CA ALA A 118 -6.80 2.27 20.59
C ALA A 118 -6.55 3.63 21.24
N GLY A 119 -5.73 3.68 22.31
CA GLY A 119 -5.32 4.92 22.95
C GLY A 119 -4.52 5.82 22.02
N GLU A 120 -3.52 5.29 21.32
CA GLU A 120 -2.65 6.04 20.42
C GLU A 120 -3.41 6.62 19.21
N ARG A 121 -4.31 5.82 18.61
CA ARG A 121 -5.09 6.20 17.43
C ARG A 121 -6.25 7.14 17.75
N HIS A 122 -6.91 6.94 18.88
CA HIS A 122 -8.20 7.58 19.15
C HIS A 122 -8.20 8.58 20.30
N THR A 123 -7.04 8.88 20.89
CA THR A 123 -6.92 9.99 21.85
C THR A 123 -6.86 11.33 21.11
N SER A 124 -7.89 12.15 21.30
CA SER A 124 -7.91 13.53 20.80
C SER A 124 -6.77 14.36 21.41
N ARG A 125 -6.10 15.16 20.59
CA ARG A 125 -4.99 16.05 20.99
C ARG A 125 -5.05 17.36 20.18
N SER A 126 -4.20 18.33 20.51
CA SER A 126 -4.15 19.58 19.73
C SER A 126 -3.89 19.27 18.26
N GLY A 127 -4.76 19.74 17.36
CA GLY A 127 -4.68 19.47 15.92
C GLY A 127 -5.27 18.14 15.46
N PHE A 128 -5.81 17.30 16.35
CA PHE A 128 -6.44 16.03 16.01
C PHE A 128 -7.64 15.73 16.93
N ILE A 129 -8.83 15.61 16.35
CA ILE A 129 -10.02 15.20 17.07
C ILE A 129 -10.45 13.81 16.59
N SER A 130 -10.46 12.84 17.49
CA SER A 130 -11.01 11.52 17.19
C SER A 130 -12.51 11.50 17.50
N PHE A 131 -13.27 10.86 16.61
CA PHE A 131 -14.68 10.57 16.81
C PHE A 131 -14.90 9.23 17.54
N TYR A 132 -13.83 8.49 17.81
CA TYR A 132 -13.86 7.21 18.52
C TYR A 132 -13.40 7.39 19.97
N SER A 133 -13.97 6.61 20.88
CA SER A 133 -13.46 6.49 22.25
C SER A 133 -12.11 5.77 22.25
N PRO A 134 -11.10 6.22 23.00
CA PRO A 134 -9.85 5.48 23.16
C PRO A 134 -10.00 4.19 23.98
N ASP A 135 -11.12 4.00 24.69
CA ASP A 135 -11.44 2.71 25.32
C ASP A 135 -12.26 1.83 24.37
N TRP A 136 -11.59 0.86 23.75
CA TRP A 136 -12.20 -0.05 22.77
C TRP A 136 -13.37 -0.85 23.33
N ARG A 137 -13.45 -1.04 24.66
CA ARG A 137 -14.56 -1.77 25.31
C ARG A 137 -15.90 -1.08 25.13
N THR A 138 -15.88 0.21 24.84
CA THR A 138 -17.08 1.02 24.57
C THR A 138 -17.64 0.83 23.16
N TRP A 139 -16.88 0.21 22.25
CA TRP A 139 -17.25 0.05 20.84
C TRP A 139 -18.27 -1.08 20.61
N GLY A 140 -18.47 -1.94 21.61
CA GLY A 140 -19.42 -3.06 21.52
C GLY A 140 -18.83 -4.29 20.83
N ASP A 141 -19.70 -5.09 20.20
CA ASP A 141 -19.33 -6.35 19.56
C ASP A 141 -18.52 -6.10 18.28
N VAL A 142 -17.41 -6.85 18.10
CA VAL A 142 -16.52 -6.77 16.93
C VAL A 142 -17.26 -7.00 15.60
N THR A 143 -18.38 -7.73 15.63
CA THR A 143 -19.25 -7.95 14.46
C THR A 143 -19.90 -6.67 13.93
N CYS A 144 -19.93 -5.61 14.73
CA CYS A 144 -20.50 -4.30 14.40
C CYS A 144 -19.43 -3.20 14.26
N TRP A 145 -18.15 -3.54 14.37
CA TRP A 145 -17.07 -2.58 14.25
C TRP A 145 -16.95 -2.09 12.81
N ASP A 146 -16.66 -0.80 12.65
CA ASP A 146 -16.37 -0.22 11.34
C ASP A 146 -14.90 -0.44 10.92
N HIS A 147 -14.56 0.03 9.73
CA HIS A 147 -13.25 -0.15 9.13
C HIS A 147 -12.10 0.45 9.95
N ASN A 148 -12.32 1.52 10.71
CA ASN A 148 -11.28 2.16 11.54
C ASN A 148 -11.06 1.41 12.85
N GLN A 149 -12.15 0.91 13.45
CA GLN A 149 -12.09 0.06 14.64
C GLN A 149 -11.44 -1.29 14.30
N LEU A 150 -11.75 -1.87 13.14
CA LEU A 150 -11.11 -3.09 12.65
C LEU A 150 -9.63 -2.87 12.31
N GLN A 151 -9.25 -1.71 11.76
CA GLN A 151 -7.83 -1.37 11.58
C GLN A 151 -7.09 -1.35 12.93
N THR A 152 -7.71 -0.79 13.98
CA THR A 152 -7.13 -0.84 15.33
C THR A 152 -6.92 -2.26 15.85
N LEU A 153 -7.83 -3.18 15.54
CA LEU A 153 -7.65 -4.59 15.88
C LEU A 153 -6.48 -5.20 15.11
N ILE A 154 -6.39 -4.95 13.80
CA ILE A 154 -5.31 -5.47 12.95
C ILE A 154 -3.95 -4.97 13.43
N GLU A 155 -3.81 -3.67 13.70
CA GLU A 155 -2.55 -3.09 14.21
C GLU A 155 -2.17 -3.65 15.58
N ALA A 156 -3.12 -3.83 16.48
CA ALA A 156 -2.87 -4.43 17.79
C ALA A 156 -2.50 -5.92 17.70
N TYR A 157 -3.13 -6.66 16.78
CA TYR A 157 -2.83 -8.05 16.54
C TYR A 157 -1.40 -8.22 15.99
N VAL A 158 -1.05 -7.43 14.97
CA VAL A 158 0.30 -7.39 14.39
C VAL A 158 1.35 -7.01 15.43
N LEU A 159 1.05 -6.04 16.30
CA LEU A 159 1.95 -5.67 17.40
C LEU A 159 2.25 -6.85 18.33
N ASP A 160 1.25 -7.69 18.63
CA ASP A 160 1.43 -8.85 19.49
C ASP A 160 2.16 -10.02 18.80
N THR A 161 1.94 -10.23 17.51
CA THR A 161 2.46 -11.41 16.79
C THR A 161 3.78 -11.15 16.06
N HIS A 162 3.98 -9.94 15.53
CA HIS A 162 5.16 -9.55 14.73
C HIS A 162 5.90 -8.35 15.30
N GLY A 163 5.30 -7.58 16.23
CA GLY A 163 5.82 -6.31 16.71
C GLY A 163 5.53 -5.16 15.75
N GLU A 164 6.05 -5.24 14.53
CA GLU A 164 5.77 -4.32 13.43
C GLU A 164 6.02 -5.06 12.11
N LEU A 165 5.24 -4.74 11.07
CA LEU A 165 5.53 -5.22 9.72
C LEU A 165 6.26 -4.12 8.95
N ASP A 166 7.43 -4.46 8.42
CA ASP A 166 8.17 -3.56 7.53
C ASP A 166 7.51 -3.55 6.15
N GLU A 167 6.85 -2.44 5.82
CA GLU A 167 6.21 -2.23 4.52
C GLU A 167 7.19 -2.42 3.34
N THR A 168 8.48 -2.10 3.53
CA THR A 168 9.51 -2.31 2.50
C THR A 168 9.80 -3.81 2.31
N GLY A 169 9.85 -4.56 3.41
CA GLY A 169 10.01 -6.00 3.42
C GLY A 169 8.85 -6.72 2.74
N LEU A 170 7.61 -6.27 3.00
CA LEU A 170 6.40 -6.81 2.36
C LEU A 170 6.47 -6.71 0.83
N MET A 171 7.02 -5.61 0.31
CA MET A 171 7.11 -5.35 -1.13
C MET A 171 8.44 -5.80 -1.76
N GLU A 172 9.36 -6.39 -0.99
CA GLU A 172 10.68 -6.78 -1.49
C GLU A 172 10.59 -7.80 -2.64
N SER A 173 9.68 -8.76 -2.54
CA SER A 173 9.45 -9.76 -3.59
C SER A 173 8.91 -9.12 -4.87
N ALA A 174 7.92 -8.21 -4.74
CA ALA A 174 7.36 -7.50 -5.89
C ALA A 174 8.44 -6.69 -6.61
N ARG A 175 9.23 -5.91 -5.85
CA ARG A 175 10.37 -5.15 -6.35
C ARG A 175 11.42 -6.04 -7.02
N GLY A 176 11.83 -7.13 -6.35
CA GLY A 176 12.87 -8.04 -6.83
C GLY A 176 12.49 -8.79 -8.11
N ASN A 177 11.19 -8.91 -8.39
CA ASN A 177 10.65 -9.57 -9.58
C ASN A 177 10.20 -8.57 -10.67
N GLY A 178 10.47 -7.27 -10.51
CA GLY A 178 10.15 -6.26 -11.53
C GLY A 178 8.66 -5.92 -11.64
N ARG A 179 7.86 -6.20 -10.58
CA ARG A 179 6.43 -5.86 -10.56
C ARG A 179 6.15 -4.37 -10.75
N PRO A 180 6.91 -3.45 -10.13
CA PRO A 180 6.72 -2.02 -10.37
C PRO A 180 6.80 -1.64 -11.86
N GLU A 181 7.78 -2.16 -12.58
CA GLU A 181 7.96 -1.96 -14.01
C GLU A 181 6.81 -2.58 -14.82
N GLU A 182 6.38 -3.81 -14.49
CA GLU A 182 5.22 -4.47 -15.11
C GLU A 182 3.96 -3.63 -14.96
N TRP A 183 3.66 -3.14 -13.75
CA TRP A 183 2.48 -2.31 -13.51
C TRP A 183 2.53 -1.00 -14.29
N ILE A 184 3.69 -0.35 -14.37
CA ILE A 184 3.86 0.88 -15.16
C ILE A 184 3.68 0.58 -16.66
N GLU A 185 4.26 -0.51 -17.16
CA GLU A 185 4.16 -0.93 -18.56
C GLU A 185 2.72 -1.23 -18.97
N ASP A 186 2.02 -2.08 -18.20
CA ASP A 186 0.64 -2.49 -18.44
C ASP A 186 -0.33 -1.28 -18.46
N ASN A 187 0.02 -0.23 -17.72
CA ASN A 187 -0.79 0.97 -17.56
C ASN A 187 -0.26 2.17 -18.36
N THR A 188 0.67 1.97 -19.29
CA THR A 188 1.18 3.03 -20.19
C THR A 188 0.78 2.77 -21.65
N PRO A 189 -0.27 3.43 -22.16
CA PRO A 189 -0.63 3.36 -23.57
C PRO A 189 0.53 3.77 -24.50
N GLY A 190 0.92 2.85 -25.38
CA GLY A 190 1.98 3.10 -26.37
C GLY A 190 3.40 2.93 -25.85
N ILE A 191 3.59 2.30 -24.68
CA ILE A 191 4.90 1.94 -24.11
C ILE A 191 5.85 1.29 -25.13
N GLU A 192 5.31 0.42 -26.00
CA GLU A 192 6.05 -0.24 -27.08
C GLU A 192 6.78 0.71 -28.03
N ARG A 193 6.21 1.88 -28.27
CA ARG A 193 6.87 2.90 -29.09
C ARG A 193 8.04 3.52 -28.35
N LEU A 194 7.94 3.69 -27.04
CA LEU A 194 9.02 4.22 -26.20
C LEU A 194 10.18 3.24 -26.16
N TYR A 195 9.93 1.94 -25.96
CA TYR A 195 10.96 0.90 -26.05
C TYR A 195 11.66 0.88 -27.40
N ARG A 196 10.92 0.92 -28.52
CA ARG A 196 11.55 1.00 -29.86
C ARG A 196 12.46 2.22 -30.03
N VAL A 197 12.08 3.37 -29.48
CA VAL A 197 12.92 4.59 -29.52
C VAL A 197 14.15 4.41 -28.64
N HIS A 198 13.99 3.85 -27.44
CA HIS A 198 15.09 3.55 -26.53
C HIS A 198 16.13 2.63 -27.17
N ASP A 199 15.71 1.50 -27.75
CA ASP A 199 16.58 0.54 -28.42
C ASP A 199 17.33 1.15 -29.60
N TYR A 200 16.64 1.99 -30.38
CA TYR A 200 17.26 2.73 -31.48
C TYR A 200 18.37 3.66 -30.98
N LEU A 201 18.11 4.42 -29.90
CA LEU A 201 19.09 5.33 -29.31
C LEU A 201 20.31 4.56 -28.78
N ARG A 202 20.09 3.45 -28.05
CA ARG A 202 21.17 2.58 -27.56
C ARG A 202 22.01 2.00 -28.69
N THR A 203 21.36 1.51 -29.75
CA THR A 203 22.06 0.96 -30.92
C THR A 203 22.89 2.03 -31.63
N ARG A 204 22.42 3.28 -31.65
CA ARG A 204 23.16 4.40 -32.24
C ARG A 204 24.38 4.78 -31.40
N GLU A 205 24.23 4.86 -30.08
CA GLU A 205 25.34 5.16 -29.15
C GLU A 205 26.45 4.11 -29.26
N ALA A 206 26.10 2.81 -29.31
CA ALA A 206 27.08 1.72 -29.44
C ALA A 206 27.86 1.72 -30.77
N ARG A 207 27.39 2.46 -31.79
CA ARG A 207 28.07 2.61 -33.09
C ARG A 207 29.00 3.83 -33.15
N THR A 208 29.00 4.66 -32.12
CA THR A 208 29.78 5.90 -32.04
C THR A 208 31.01 5.68 -31.17
#